data_AF-A0A919B9U4-F1
#
_entry.id   AF-A0A919B9U4-F1
#
_cell.length_a   1.000
_cell.length_b   1.000
_cell.length_c   1.000
_cell.angle_alpha   90.00
_cell.angle_beta   90.00
_cell.angle_gamma   90.00
#
_symmetry.space_group_name_H-M   'P 1'
#
loop_
_entity.id
_entity.type
_entity.pdbx_description
1 polymer ?
#
loop_
_entity_poly.entity_id
_entity_poly.type
_entity_poly.pdbx_seq_one_letter_code
_entity_poly.pdbx_strand_id
1 'polypeptide(L)'
;MGLVTGGMATVAVKPAAYFFVLTNHRLILLGNHNGRVGQRVEGVLPRAQMHAGPLRTHLLTMSMDVSVDGAPAPYRFSWGRAQGALARQAAAAIAAPMVM
;
A
#
# COMPACT_ATOMS: atom_id res chain seq x y z
N MET A 1 13.64 4.51 -38.46
CA MET A 1 12.71 5.55 -37.96
C MET A 1 11.57 4.85 -37.26
N GLY A 2 11.51 4.97 -35.93
CA GLY A 2 10.57 4.27 -35.06
C GLY A 2 10.96 4.50 -33.61
N LEU A 3 10.84 5.76 -33.16
CA LEU A 3 11.03 6.20 -31.79
C LEU A 3 9.68 6.72 -31.29
N VAL A 4 9.24 6.18 -30.15
CA VAL A 4 8.73 6.85 -28.94
C VAL A 4 8.15 5.71 -28.08
N THR A 5 8.90 5.17 -27.12
CA THR A 5 9.14 5.69 -25.76
C THR A 5 7.86 5.71 -24.92
N GLY A 6 7.73 4.71 -24.05
CA GLY A 6 6.76 4.67 -22.96
C GLY A 6 7.37 3.83 -21.86
N GLY A 7 8.21 4.46 -21.04
CA GLY A 7 9.14 3.80 -20.12
C GLY A 7 8.44 2.79 -19.23
N MET A 8 9.12 1.67 -19.00
CA MET A 8 8.83 0.86 -17.82
C MET A 8 9.00 1.77 -16.62
N ALA A 9 7.92 2.24 -16.03
CA ALA A 9 7.96 2.80 -14.69
C ALA A 9 8.23 1.63 -13.75
N THR A 10 9.50 1.24 -13.66
CA THR A 10 10.01 0.37 -12.61
C THR A 10 9.94 1.19 -11.33
N VAL A 11 8.75 1.33 -10.75
CA VAL A 11 8.65 1.81 -9.38
C VAL A 11 9.17 0.66 -8.53
N ALA A 12 10.47 0.69 -8.28
CA ALA A 12 11.09 -0.08 -7.22
C ALA A 12 10.51 0.43 -5.90
N VAL A 13 9.28 0.00 -5.56
CA VAL A 13 8.84 -0.02 -4.17
C VAL A 13 9.80 -0.99 -3.52
N LYS A 14 10.87 -0.47 -2.91
CA LYS A 14 11.85 -1.27 -2.19
C LYS A 14 11.05 -2.25 -1.32
N PRO A 15 11.14 -3.57 -1.57
CA PRO A 15 10.38 -4.54 -0.79
C PRO A 15 10.83 -4.40 0.66
N ALA A 16 10.00 -3.78 1.46
CA ALA A 16 10.27 -3.44 2.84
C ALA A 16 8.98 -3.65 3.62
N ALA A 17 9.13 -4.14 4.85
CA ALA A 17 8.03 -4.18 5.77
C ALA A 17 7.79 -2.75 6.30
N TYR A 18 6.53 -2.38 6.44
CA TYR A 18 6.12 -1.11 7.01
C TYR A 18 5.08 -1.33 8.09
N PHE A 19 5.10 -0.48 9.11
CA PHE A 19 3.92 -0.24 9.92
C PHE A 19 3.06 0.78 9.19
N PHE A 20 1.75 0.59 9.21
CA PHE A 20 0.82 1.56 8.66
C PHE A 20 -0.03 2.16 9.78
N VAL A 21 -0.23 3.47 9.71
CA VAL A 21 -1.15 4.21 10.57
C VAL A 21 -2.20 4.82 9.68
N LEU A 22 -3.44 4.37 9.84
CA LEU A 22 -4.56 4.91 9.09
C LEU A 22 -5.30 5.93 9.96
N THR A 23 -5.38 7.16 9.47
CA THR A 23 -6.16 8.24 10.07
C THR A 23 -7.39 8.56 9.21
N ASN A 24 -8.20 9.52 9.63
CA ASN A 24 -9.33 10.00 8.83
C ASN A 24 -8.88 10.63 7.51
N HIS A 25 -7.68 11.22 7.45
CA HIS A 25 -7.22 12.00 6.29
C HIS A 25 -6.06 11.37 5.53
N ARG A 26 -5.27 10.51 6.18
CA ARG A 26 -3.98 10.04 5.67
C ARG A 26 -3.70 8.60 6.07
N LEU A 27 -3.13 7.84 5.16
CA LEU A 27 -2.38 6.62 5.44
C LEU A 27 -0.90 6.99 5.59
N ILE A 28 -0.30 6.66 6.72
CA ILE A 28 1.10 6.95 7.01
C ILE A 28 1.85 5.63 7.05
N LEU A 29 2.96 5.55 6.32
CA LEU A 29 3.87 4.41 6.29
C LEU A 29 5.10 4.73 7.13
N LEU A 30 5.37 3.90 8.11
CA LEU A 30 6.53 3.98 8.99
C LEU A 30 7.42 2.77 8.69
N GLY A 31 8.74 2.98 8.60
CA GLY A 31 9.68 1.88 8.36
C GLY A 31 9.55 0.80 9.44
N ASN A 32 9.68 -0.47 9.06
CA ASN A 32 9.80 -1.57 10.02
C ASN A 32 11.27 -2.01 10.11
N HIS A 33 11.91 -1.77 11.24
CA HIS A 33 13.26 -2.24 11.55
C HIS A 33 13.17 -3.45 12.48
N ASN A 34 12.91 -4.64 11.91
CA ASN A 34 12.86 -5.92 12.63
C ASN A 34 11.86 -5.94 13.81
N GLY A 35 10.62 -5.52 13.55
CA GLY A 35 9.54 -5.45 14.53
C GLY A 35 9.49 -4.14 15.32
N ARG A 36 10.43 -3.22 15.08
CA ARG A 36 10.42 -1.88 15.69
C ARG A 36 9.97 -0.84 14.70
N VAL A 37 9.08 0.04 15.15
CA VAL A 37 8.62 1.19 14.38
C VAL A 37 9.81 2.13 14.17
N GLY A 38 10.11 2.41 12.91
CA GLY A 38 11.13 3.38 12.52
C GLY A 38 10.73 4.79 12.92
N GLN A 39 11.73 5.61 13.25
CA GLN A 39 11.51 7.01 13.63
C GLN A 39 11.15 7.90 12.43
N ARG A 40 11.31 7.38 11.20
CA ARG A 40 11.04 8.11 9.97
C ARG A 40 9.72 7.69 9.35
N VAL A 41 8.96 8.70 8.91
CA VAL A 41 7.85 8.52 7.99
C VAL A 41 8.41 8.25 6.60
N GLU A 42 8.14 7.06 6.09
CA GLU A 42 8.59 6.58 4.79
C GLU A 42 7.58 6.93 3.68
N GLY A 43 6.32 7.16 4.03
CA GLY A 43 5.30 7.59 3.07
C GLY A 43 4.07 8.17 3.74
N VAL A 44 3.41 9.12 3.08
CA VAL A 44 2.13 9.67 3.50
C VAL A 44 1.23 9.73 2.28
N LEU A 45 0.12 9.01 2.32
CA LEU A 45 -0.85 8.93 1.24
C LEU A 45 -2.16 9.60 1.68
N PRO A 46 -2.68 10.57 0.92
CA PRO A 46 -3.94 11.24 1.23
C PRO A 46 -5.11 10.26 1.02
N ARG A 47 -5.89 10.02 2.07
CA ARG A 47 -6.96 9.01 2.06
C ARG A 47 -8.05 9.30 1.04
N ALA A 48 -8.34 10.58 0.80
CA ALA A 48 -9.36 11.01 -0.15
C ALA A 48 -9.03 10.67 -1.62
N GLN A 49 -7.75 10.41 -1.92
CA GLN A 49 -7.25 10.12 -3.27
C GLN A 49 -6.90 8.64 -3.44
N MET A 50 -7.16 7.82 -2.43
CA MET A 50 -6.83 6.40 -2.42
C MET A 50 -7.99 5.57 -2.95
N HIS A 51 -7.68 4.71 -3.91
CA HIS A 51 -8.60 3.74 -4.48
C HIS A 51 -8.10 2.33 -4.20
N ALA A 52 -8.78 1.64 -3.27
CA ALA A 52 -8.45 0.28 -2.90
C ALA A 52 -9.02 -0.73 -3.91
N GLY A 53 -8.16 -1.57 -4.47
CA GLY A 53 -8.57 -2.76 -5.20
C GLY A 53 -9.02 -3.89 -4.27
N PRO A 54 -9.48 -5.03 -4.80
CA PRO A 54 -9.89 -6.16 -3.98
C PRO A 54 -8.69 -6.80 -3.27
N LEU A 55 -8.92 -7.34 -2.06
CA LEU A 55 -7.96 -8.22 -1.39
C LEU A 55 -7.92 -9.57 -2.11
N ARG A 56 -6.77 -9.89 -2.70
CA ARG A 56 -6.53 -11.14 -3.43
C ARG A 56 -5.81 -12.13 -2.52
N THR A 57 -6.21 -13.40 -2.60
CA THR A 57 -5.56 -14.49 -1.86
C THR A 57 -4.70 -15.31 -2.80
N HIS A 58 -3.44 -15.51 -2.43
CA HIS A 58 -2.49 -16.37 -3.13
C HIS A 58 -2.08 -17.56 -2.24
N LEU A 59 -1.23 -18.44 -2.76
CA LEU A 59 -0.82 -19.65 -2.04
C LEU A 59 -0.12 -19.36 -0.71
N LEU A 60 0.73 -18.33 -0.66
CA LEU A 60 1.55 -18.00 0.52
C LEU A 60 1.30 -16.58 1.06
N THR A 61 0.55 -15.77 0.33
CA THR A 61 0.34 -14.35 0.65
C THR A 61 -1.10 -13.93 0.39
N MET A 62 -1.48 -12.79 0.96
CA MET A 62 -2.64 -12.01 0.54
C MET A 62 -2.14 -10.65 0.07
N SER A 63 -2.73 -10.09 -0.99
CA SER A 63 -2.27 -8.82 -1.56
C SER A 63 -3.42 -7.90 -1.93
N MET A 64 -3.19 -6.58 -1.89
CA MET A 64 -4.12 -5.55 -2.33
C MET A 64 -3.35 -4.47 -3.09
N ASP A 65 -3.84 -4.12 -4.27
CA ASP A 65 -3.34 -2.97 -5.02
C ASP A 65 -4.14 -1.73 -4.63
N VAL A 66 -3.46 -0.63 -4.30
CA VAL A 66 -4.05 0.65 -3.94
C VAL A 66 -3.51 1.71 -4.89
N SER A 67 -4.39 2.25 -5.72
CA SER A 67 -4.05 3.38 -6.59
C SER A 67 -4.21 4.68 -5.82
N VAL A 68 -3.37 5.67 -6.13
CA VAL A 68 -3.47 7.02 -5.57
C VAL A 68 -3.45 8.02 -6.72
N ASP A 69 -4.38 8.98 -6.71
CA ASP A 69 -4.44 9.99 -7.77
C ASP A 69 -3.11 10.74 -7.88
N GLY A 70 -2.62 10.90 -9.11
CA GLY A 70 -1.33 11.53 -9.39
C GLY A 70 -0.10 10.67 -9.08
N ALA A 71 -0.25 9.46 -8.54
CA ALA A 71 0.86 8.52 -8.40
C ALA A 71 1.15 7.81 -9.75
N PRO A 72 2.42 7.63 -10.14
CA PRO A 72 2.78 7.01 -11.42
C PRO A 72 2.49 5.51 -11.47
N ALA A 73 2.30 4.84 -10.33
CA ALA A 73 1.93 3.44 -10.25
C ALA A 73 1.17 3.13 -8.95
N PRO A 74 0.36 2.05 -8.92
CA PRO A 74 -0.31 1.60 -7.69
C PRO A 74 0.68 1.09 -6.63
N TYR A 75 0.31 1.26 -5.36
CA TYR A 75 0.97 0.66 -4.22
C TYR A 75 0.44 -0.76 -3.99
N ARG A 76 1.33 -1.76 -4.00
CA ARG A 76 0.96 -3.14 -3.66
C ARG A 76 1.27 -3.44 -2.20
N PHE A 77 0.23 -3.67 -1.41
CA PHE A 77 0.35 -4.19 -0.05
C PHE A 77 0.29 -5.71 -0.09
N SER A 78 1.18 -6.37 0.66
CA SER A 78 1.24 -7.82 0.74
C SER A 78 1.44 -8.27 2.17
N TRP A 79 0.72 -9.31 2.57
CA TRP A 79 0.79 -9.93 3.88
C TRP A 79 1.10 -11.41 3.71
N GLY A 80 1.89 -11.98 4.62
CA GLY A 80 2.05 -13.43 4.70
C GLY A 80 0.71 -14.08 5.08
N ARG A 81 0.46 -15.31 4.61
CA ARG A 81 -0.83 -16.01 4.85
C ARG A 81 -1.15 -16.21 6.34
N ALA A 82 -0.13 -16.35 7.18
CA ALA A 82 -0.27 -16.40 8.64
C ALA A 82 -0.87 -15.11 9.25
N GLN A 83 -0.78 -13.97 8.54
CA GLN A 83 -1.33 -12.69 8.93
C GLN A 83 -2.71 -12.42 8.30
N GLY A 84 -3.43 -13.45 7.84
CA GLY A 84 -4.66 -13.28 7.05
C GLY A 84 -5.76 -12.46 7.74
N ALA A 85 -5.91 -12.58 9.06
CA ALA A 85 -6.85 -11.75 9.82
C ALA A 85 -6.47 -10.26 9.77
N LEU A 86 -5.18 -9.95 9.99
CA LEU A 86 -4.65 -8.60 9.88
C LEU A 86 -4.79 -8.05 8.46
N ALA A 87 -4.54 -8.88 7.44
CA ALA A 87 -4.69 -8.50 6.04
C ALA A 87 -6.13 -8.07 5.71
N ARG A 88 -7.13 -8.84 6.17
CA ARG A 88 -8.55 -8.49 5.99
C ARG A 88 -8.94 -7.22 6.72
N GLN A 89 -8.48 -7.04 7.96
CA GLN A 89 -8.75 -5.83 8.73
C GLN A 89 -8.13 -4.60 8.08
N ALA A 90 -6.87 -4.69 7.65
CA ALA A 90 -6.18 -3.61 6.93
C ALA A 90 -6.88 -3.26 5.62
N ALA A 91 -7.20 -4.28 4.83
CA ALA A 91 -7.95 -4.14 3.57
C ALA A 91 -9.28 -3.42 3.77
N ALA A 92 -10.08 -3.86 4.75
CA ALA A 92 -11.36 -3.24 5.07
C ALA A 92 -11.19 -1.78 5.51
N ALA A 93 -10.19 -1.50 6.34
CA ALA A 93 -9.92 -0.15 6.82
C ALA A 93 -9.50 0.80 5.69
N ILE A 94 -8.65 0.35 4.77
CA ILE A 94 -8.19 1.13 3.61
C ILE A 94 -9.34 1.36 2.61
N ALA A 95 -10.18 0.34 2.38
CA ALA A 95 -11.32 0.44 1.47
C ALA A 95 -12.53 1.18 2.08
N ALA A 96 -12.55 1.38 3.40
CA ALA A 96 -13.67 2.04 4.05
C ALA A 96 -13.77 3.51 3.60
N PRO A 97 -14.98 3.97 3.19
CA PRO A 97 -15.20 5.35 2.82
C PRO A 97 -14.86 6.27 3.99
N MET A 98 -14.37 7.47 3.67
CA MET A 98 -14.19 8.51 4.68
C MET A 98 -15.56 8.83 5.26
N VAL A 99 -15.75 8.58 6.56
CA VAL A 99 -16.92 9.08 7.29
C VAL A 99 -16.71 10.58 7.39
N MET A 100 -17.50 11.36 6.63
CA MET A 100 -17.56 12.82 6.69
C MET A 100 -18.16 13.28 8.02
#